data_AF-A0A9W6TMV7-F1
#
_entry.id   AF-A0A9W6TMV7-F1
#
_cell.length_a   1.000
_cell.length_b   1.000
_cell.length_c   1.000
_cell.angle_alpha   90.00
_cell.angle_beta   90.00
_cell.angle_gamma   90.00
#
_symmetry.space_group_name_H-M   'P 1'
#
loop_
_entity.id
_entity.type
_entity.pdbx_description
1 polymer ?
#
loop_
_entity_poly.entity_id
_entity_poly.type
_entity_poly.pdbx_seq_one_letter_code
_entity_poly.pdbx_strand_id
1 'polypeptide(L)'
;MTIDSHLVFIPNWDEKIITQWDSIENPKAIISVYPKSTEHLTKHDVDDKVQLMCMSRIETQDADSMVQYAAPMWIDKKNTPKPRLMSQLAGGFNFGGCSPAKNVRNDPYTPYLFHGEEYSRASRLWTAGYDFYVPSEDIAYHWYEKRKVVWERDWSQRYVIQQPSKRRIRYNLGLPVTKEDFDRTDLDKFTLGTKRTFEQWKNFSGIDPLAKFVASDAIQFNNCRELEYVPY
;
A
#
# COMPACT_ATOMS: atom_id res chain seq x y z
N MET A 1 1.41 -13.58 -5.68
CA MET A 1 1.47 -13.24 -4.24
C MET A 1 2.80 -12.55 -3.96
N THR A 2 2.79 -11.50 -3.14
CA THR A 2 3.98 -10.82 -2.60
C THR A 2 3.85 -10.83 -1.09
N ILE A 3 4.91 -11.21 -0.40
CA ILE A 3 4.95 -11.41 1.05
C ILE A 3 6.21 -10.81 1.65
N ASP A 4 6.08 -10.38 2.90
CA ASP A 4 7.20 -10.10 3.78
C ASP A 4 7.76 -11.42 4.36
N SER A 5 9.05 -11.43 4.72
CA SER A 5 9.72 -12.59 5.32
C SER A 5 9.27 -12.89 6.75
N HIS A 6 8.63 -11.93 7.42
CA HIS A 6 8.23 -12.02 8.83
C HIS A 6 6.76 -12.41 9.01
N LEU A 7 6.15 -13.04 7.99
CA LEU A 7 4.78 -13.53 8.06
C LEU A 7 4.68 -14.92 8.68
N VAL A 8 3.64 -15.11 9.48
CA VAL A 8 3.20 -16.40 10.01
C VAL A 8 1.81 -16.69 9.46
N PHE A 9 1.71 -17.64 8.55
CA PHE A 9 0.44 -18.02 7.94
C PHE A 9 -0.43 -18.85 8.88
N ILE A 10 -1.75 -18.67 8.78
CA ILE A 10 -2.70 -19.55 9.49
C ILE A 10 -2.77 -20.92 8.81
N PRO A 11 -3.29 -21.96 9.48
CA PRO A 11 -3.60 -23.23 8.82
C PRO A 11 -4.56 -23.03 7.65
N ASN A 12 -4.30 -23.72 6.53
CA ASN A 12 -5.09 -23.67 5.29
C ASN A 12 -5.28 -22.25 4.72
N TRP A 13 -4.29 -21.37 4.94
CA TRP A 13 -4.32 -19.97 4.48
C TRP A 13 -4.55 -19.84 2.98
N ASP A 14 -4.03 -20.79 2.19
CA ASP A 14 -4.08 -20.83 0.74
C ASP A 14 -5.49 -21.13 0.23
N GLU A 15 -6.13 -22.19 0.74
CA GLU A 15 -7.54 -22.48 0.45
C GLU A 15 -8.44 -21.30 0.83
N LYS A 16 -8.18 -20.70 2.00
CA LYS A 16 -8.95 -19.56 2.51
C LYS A 16 -8.82 -18.32 1.63
N ILE A 17 -7.60 -17.96 1.23
CA ILE A 17 -7.41 -16.77 0.41
C ILE A 17 -7.86 -16.98 -1.03
N ILE A 18 -7.72 -18.19 -1.59
CA ILE A 18 -8.25 -18.52 -2.92
C ILE A 18 -9.77 -18.43 -2.91
N THR A 19 -10.43 -19.05 -1.93
CA THR A 19 -11.90 -18.98 -1.77
C THR A 19 -12.39 -17.53 -1.69
N GLN A 20 -11.70 -16.71 -0.91
CA GLN A 20 -12.01 -15.28 -0.82
C GLN A 20 -11.78 -14.56 -2.15
N TRP A 21 -10.66 -14.81 -2.84
CA TRP A 21 -10.34 -14.15 -4.11
C TRP A 21 -11.37 -14.50 -5.19
N ASP A 22 -11.77 -15.77 -5.28
CA ASP A 22 -12.80 -16.24 -6.22
C ASP A 22 -14.16 -15.57 -5.94
N SER A 23 -14.52 -15.36 -4.66
CA SER A 23 -15.77 -14.70 -4.27
C SER A 23 -15.87 -13.22 -4.64
N ILE A 24 -14.76 -12.58 -5.03
CA ILE A 24 -14.75 -11.17 -5.47
C ILE A 24 -15.30 -11.04 -6.89
N GLU A 25 -15.22 -12.10 -7.70
CA GLU A 25 -15.66 -12.11 -9.11
C GLU A 25 -15.01 -11.00 -9.96
N ASN A 26 -13.80 -10.57 -9.57
CA ASN A 26 -13.00 -9.58 -10.31
C ASN A 26 -11.62 -10.18 -10.65
N PRO A 27 -11.33 -10.46 -11.94
CA PRO A 27 -10.05 -11.06 -12.35
C PRO A 27 -8.84 -10.13 -12.12
N LYS A 28 -9.09 -8.86 -11.78
CA LYS A 28 -8.09 -7.84 -11.44
C LYS A 28 -8.08 -7.50 -9.94
N ALA A 29 -8.74 -8.31 -9.10
CA ALA A 29 -8.69 -8.16 -7.66
C ALA A 29 -7.31 -8.48 -7.08
N ILE A 30 -6.94 -7.69 -6.07
CA ILE A 30 -5.77 -7.90 -5.23
C ILE A 30 -6.23 -7.82 -3.77
N ILE A 31 -6.20 -8.95 -3.07
CA ILE A 31 -6.39 -8.97 -1.61
C ILE A 31 -5.11 -8.47 -0.96
N SER A 32 -5.19 -7.47 -0.10
CA SER A 32 -4.03 -6.87 0.57
C SER A 32 -4.42 -6.29 1.91
N VAL A 33 -3.51 -6.35 2.87
CA VAL A 33 -3.70 -5.81 4.22
C VAL A 33 -2.33 -5.73 4.91
N TYR A 34 -2.16 -4.84 5.87
CA TYR A 34 -1.13 -5.01 6.90
C TYR A 34 -1.62 -6.09 7.87
N PRO A 35 -1.00 -7.29 7.93
CA PRO A 35 -1.52 -8.36 8.76
C PRO A 35 -1.43 -8.02 10.26
N LYS A 36 -2.28 -8.64 11.08
CA LYS A 36 -2.28 -8.45 12.54
C LYS A 36 -0.90 -8.80 13.11
N SER A 37 -0.51 -8.12 14.19
CA SER A 37 0.71 -8.48 14.93
C SER A 37 0.61 -9.92 15.47
N THR A 38 1.72 -10.66 15.43
CA THR A 38 1.83 -12.00 16.06
C THR A 38 1.52 -11.98 17.56
N GLU A 39 1.52 -10.82 18.23
CA GLU A 39 1.05 -10.69 19.62
C GLU A 39 -0.42 -11.10 19.80
N HIS A 40 -1.24 -10.96 18.76
CA HIS A 40 -2.67 -11.31 18.82
C HIS A 40 -2.92 -12.81 18.63
N LEU A 41 -1.90 -13.60 18.25
CA LEU A 41 -2.02 -15.07 18.18
C LEU A 41 -2.30 -15.71 19.54
N THR A 42 -1.85 -15.08 20.63
CA THR A 42 -1.98 -15.62 21.99
C THR A 42 -2.98 -14.87 22.85
N LYS A 43 -3.24 -13.59 22.53
CA LYS A 43 -4.15 -12.73 23.31
C LYS A 43 -5.62 -12.96 22.96
N HIS A 44 -5.93 -13.32 21.71
CA HIS A 44 -7.30 -13.54 21.21
C HIS A 44 -8.26 -12.34 21.41
N ASP A 45 -7.73 -11.13 21.60
CA ASP A 45 -8.47 -9.91 21.93
C ASP A 45 -9.14 -9.24 20.72
N VAL A 46 -8.77 -9.69 19.52
CA VAL A 46 -9.23 -9.13 18.23
C VAL A 46 -9.62 -10.22 17.23
N ASP A 47 -9.98 -11.42 17.71
CA ASP A 47 -10.34 -12.56 16.85
C ASP A 47 -11.64 -12.32 16.05
N ASP A 48 -12.52 -11.47 16.58
CA ASP A 48 -13.75 -11.03 15.93
C ASP A 48 -13.55 -9.80 15.01
N LYS A 49 -12.30 -9.33 14.84
CA LYS A 49 -11.94 -8.18 14.01
C LYS A 49 -11.12 -8.58 12.80
N VAL A 50 -11.07 -7.71 11.79
CA VAL A 50 -10.05 -7.68 10.74
C VAL A 50 -9.49 -6.27 10.62
N GLN A 51 -8.37 -6.10 9.90
CA GLN A 51 -7.68 -4.82 9.76
C GLN A 51 -7.98 -4.15 8.41
N LEU A 52 -8.34 -2.88 8.40
CA LEU A 52 -8.59 -2.09 7.18
C LEU A 52 -7.56 -0.98 7.05
N MET A 53 -6.85 -0.93 5.93
CA MET A 53 -5.91 0.15 5.59
C MET A 53 -6.66 1.27 4.86
N CYS A 54 -6.87 2.39 5.54
CA CYS A 54 -7.68 3.49 5.00
C CYS A 54 -7.22 4.87 5.47
N MET A 55 -6.10 4.95 6.19
CA MET A 55 -5.60 6.18 6.77
C MET A 55 -4.19 6.46 6.25
N SER A 56 -3.88 7.73 6.00
CA SER A 56 -2.56 8.14 5.53
C SER A 56 -2.26 9.58 5.86
N ARG A 57 -1.02 9.98 5.57
CA ARG A 57 -0.53 11.34 5.75
C ARG A 57 0.58 11.69 4.77
N ILE A 58 0.88 12.97 4.67
CA ILE A 58 2.14 13.43 4.09
C ILE A 58 3.24 13.14 5.10
N GLU A 59 4.30 12.45 4.66
CA GLU A 59 5.34 11.87 5.52
C GLU A 59 6.12 12.95 6.28
N THR A 60 6.51 14.00 5.55
CA THR A 60 7.53 15.00 5.94
C THR A 60 7.19 16.39 5.41
N GLN A 61 7.82 17.42 5.97
CA GLN A 61 7.62 18.82 5.54
C GLN A 61 8.35 19.19 4.24
N ASP A 62 9.29 18.38 3.75
CA ASP A 62 10.06 18.70 2.55
C ASP A 62 9.21 18.73 1.28
N ALA A 63 9.65 19.51 0.28
CA ALA A 63 8.87 19.78 -0.93
C ALA A 63 8.69 18.55 -1.84
N ASP A 64 9.54 17.52 -1.69
CA ASP A 64 9.43 16.25 -2.40
C ASP A 64 8.83 15.16 -1.49
N SER A 65 8.03 15.53 -0.48
CA SER A 65 7.46 14.57 0.46
C SER A 65 6.56 13.53 -0.23
N MET A 66 6.41 12.40 0.45
CA MET A 66 5.70 11.23 -0.02
C MET A 66 4.45 10.98 0.83
N VAL A 67 3.51 10.22 0.27
CA VAL A 67 2.39 9.68 1.04
C VAL A 67 2.89 8.51 1.88
N GLN A 68 2.57 8.54 3.18
CA GLN A 68 2.78 7.45 4.11
C GLN A 68 1.43 6.89 4.56
N TYR A 69 1.23 5.58 4.42
CA TYR A 69 0.09 4.90 5.03
C TYR A 69 0.26 4.80 6.56
N ALA A 70 -0.84 4.96 7.27
CA ALA A 70 -0.90 4.86 8.72
C ALA A 70 -1.20 3.41 9.15
N ALA A 71 -1.20 3.18 10.47
CA ALA A 71 -1.67 1.92 11.03
C ALA A 71 -3.11 1.63 10.56
N PRO A 72 -3.46 0.36 10.33
CA PRO A 72 -4.81 0.01 9.91
C PRO A 72 -5.80 0.21 11.07
N MET A 73 -7.06 0.43 10.74
CA MET A 73 -8.15 0.42 11.72
C MET A 73 -8.69 -0.99 11.94
N TRP A 74 -9.31 -1.23 13.09
CA TRP A 74 -10.07 -2.46 13.33
C TRP A 74 -11.49 -2.32 12.79
N ILE A 75 -11.95 -3.33 12.07
CA ILE A 75 -13.36 -3.47 11.64
C ILE A 75 -13.90 -4.83 12.08
N ASP A 76 -15.21 -4.92 12.30
CA ASP A 76 -15.83 -6.16 12.71
C ASP A 76 -15.84 -7.20 11.58
N LYS A 77 -15.37 -8.41 11.90
CA LYS A 77 -15.41 -9.56 10.98
C LYS A 77 -16.86 -9.90 10.58
N LYS A 78 -17.80 -9.80 11.53
CA LYS A 78 -19.23 -10.02 11.27
C LYS A 78 -19.81 -9.06 10.21
N ASN A 79 -19.30 -7.84 10.17
CA ASN A 79 -19.72 -6.81 9.20
C ASN A 79 -18.89 -6.86 7.90
N THR A 80 -17.93 -7.78 7.81
CA THR A 80 -17.04 -7.97 6.65
C THR A 80 -17.09 -9.45 6.23
N PRO A 81 -18.26 -10.01 5.84
CA PRO A 81 -18.42 -11.44 5.55
C PRO A 81 -17.72 -11.89 4.26
N LYS A 82 -17.32 -10.95 3.40
CA LYS A 82 -16.58 -11.16 2.16
C LYS A 82 -15.53 -10.06 1.99
N PRO A 83 -14.51 -10.24 1.14
CA PRO A 83 -13.53 -9.21 0.91
C PRO A 83 -14.19 -7.88 0.50
N ARG A 84 -13.75 -6.79 1.13
CA ARG A 84 -14.33 -5.45 0.94
C ARG A 84 -13.34 -4.57 0.20
N LEU A 85 -13.83 -3.68 -0.68
CA LEU A 85 -12.99 -2.72 -1.39
C LEU A 85 -12.20 -1.82 -0.43
N MET A 86 -10.96 -1.55 -0.79
CA MET A 86 -9.99 -0.76 -0.05
C MET A 86 -9.20 0.12 -1.01
N SER A 87 -8.66 1.24 -0.52
CA SER A 87 -7.91 2.20 -1.34
C SER A 87 -6.42 2.24 -1.04
N GLN A 88 -5.88 1.22 -0.38
CA GLN A 88 -4.47 1.12 -0.04
C GLN A 88 -3.96 -0.27 -0.38
N LEU A 89 -2.64 -0.41 -0.52
CA LEU A 89 -1.96 -1.65 -0.85
C LEU A 89 -0.80 -1.81 0.13
N ALA A 90 -0.73 -2.94 0.80
CA ALA A 90 0.44 -3.32 1.59
C ALA A 90 1.51 -3.96 0.70
N GLY A 91 2.74 -3.48 0.81
CA GLY A 91 3.92 -4.09 0.22
C GLY A 91 4.24 -5.45 0.82
N GLY A 92 4.02 -5.61 2.13
CA GLY A 92 4.33 -6.83 2.88
C GLY A 92 3.30 -7.97 2.72
N PHE A 93 2.11 -7.71 2.20
CA PHE A 93 1.14 -8.78 1.89
C PHE A 93 0.17 -8.35 0.80
N ASN A 94 0.24 -9.02 -0.36
CA ASN A 94 -0.77 -8.91 -1.40
C ASN A 94 -0.91 -10.20 -2.22
N PHE A 95 -2.13 -10.57 -2.55
CA PHE A 95 -2.51 -11.79 -3.27
C PHE A 95 -3.47 -11.46 -4.41
N GLY A 96 -3.26 -12.08 -5.56
CA GLY A 96 -4.09 -11.92 -6.74
C GLY A 96 -3.41 -12.55 -7.95
N GLY A 97 -3.86 -12.19 -9.15
CA GLY A 97 -3.28 -12.70 -10.40
C GLY A 97 -1.77 -12.44 -10.55
N CYS A 98 -1.12 -13.19 -11.43
CA CYS A 98 0.34 -13.07 -11.65
C CYS A 98 0.75 -11.88 -12.54
N SER A 99 -0.17 -11.39 -13.38
CA SER A 99 0.07 -10.26 -14.29
C SER A 99 0.60 -8.98 -13.59
N PRO A 100 0.02 -8.49 -12.47
CA PRO A 100 0.52 -7.28 -11.82
C PRO A 100 1.94 -7.44 -11.25
N ALA A 101 2.36 -8.65 -10.89
CA ALA A 101 3.73 -8.89 -10.42
C ALA A 101 4.78 -8.68 -11.53
N LYS A 102 4.39 -8.88 -12.79
CA LYS A 102 5.27 -8.66 -13.97
C LYS A 102 5.12 -7.25 -14.53
N ASN A 103 3.89 -6.79 -14.69
CA ASN A 103 3.58 -5.60 -15.47
C ASN A 103 3.53 -4.31 -14.63
N VAL A 104 3.32 -4.42 -13.31
CA VAL A 104 3.27 -3.28 -12.38
C VAL A 104 4.11 -3.58 -11.14
N ARG A 105 5.40 -3.79 -11.39
CA ARG A 105 6.39 -4.12 -10.36
C ARG A 105 6.78 -2.88 -9.53
N ASN A 106 7.37 -3.14 -8.36
CA ASN A 106 8.07 -2.11 -7.59
C ASN A 106 9.21 -1.53 -8.42
N ASP A 107 9.47 -0.23 -8.28
CA ASP A 107 10.54 0.46 -9.01
C ASP A 107 11.90 0.10 -8.37
N PRO A 108 12.80 -0.63 -9.06
CA PRO A 108 14.07 -1.02 -8.47
C PRO A 108 15.08 0.14 -8.41
N TYR A 109 14.79 1.28 -9.05
CA TYR A 109 15.65 2.45 -9.12
C TYR A 109 15.32 3.50 -8.04
N THR A 110 14.68 3.08 -6.94
CA THR A 110 14.33 3.94 -5.81
C THR A 110 15.00 3.48 -4.51
N PRO A 111 16.35 3.50 -4.43
CA PRO A 111 17.07 3.06 -3.24
C PRO A 111 16.68 3.86 -2.00
N TYR A 112 16.68 3.16 -0.85
CA TYR A 112 16.38 3.70 0.49
C TYR A 112 14.99 4.34 0.66
N LEU A 113 14.09 4.17 -0.30
CA LEU A 113 12.68 4.53 -0.13
C LEU A 113 12.01 3.52 0.82
N PHE A 114 11.27 4.03 1.80
CA PHE A 114 10.54 3.21 2.77
C PHE A 114 9.07 3.62 2.90
N HIS A 115 8.76 4.87 2.61
CA HIS A 115 7.41 5.36 2.47
C HIS A 115 7.23 5.97 1.07
N GLY A 116 6.02 5.81 0.52
CA GLY A 116 5.65 6.30 -0.81
C GLY A 116 5.70 5.24 -1.91
N GLU A 117 6.47 4.15 -1.75
CA GLU A 117 6.51 3.04 -2.70
C GLU A 117 5.17 2.30 -2.78
N GLU A 118 4.49 2.12 -1.65
CA GLU A 118 3.16 1.52 -1.59
C GLU A 118 2.11 2.40 -2.27
N TYR A 119 2.12 3.71 -2.00
CA TYR A 119 1.22 4.66 -2.69
C TYR A 119 1.51 4.73 -4.19
N SER A 120 2.78 4.73 -4.59
CA SER A 120 3.17 4.68 -6.00
C SER A 120 2.65 3.43 -6.69
N ARG A 121 2.90 2.25 -6.11
CA ARG A 121 2.45 1.00 -6.71
C ARG A 121 0.94 0.88 -6.71
N ALA A 122 0.26 1.33 -5.65
CA ALA A 122 -1.20 1.39 -5.60
C ALA A 122 -1.77 2.29 -6.71
N SER A 123 -1.22 3.49 -6.89
CA SER A 123 -1.63 4.44 -7.92
C SER A 123 -1.51 3.83 -9.32
N ARG A 124 -0.37 3.18 -9.63
CA ARG A 124 -0.11 2.55 -10.93
C ARG A 124 -0.99 1.33 -11.17
N LEU A 125 -1.18 0.47 -10.16
CA LEU A 125 -2.07 -0.69 -10.25
C LEU A 125 -3.52 -0.25 -10.48
N TRP A 126 -4.00 0.71 -9.70
CA TRP A 126 -5.39 1.15 -9.80
C TRP A 126 -5.67 1.82 -11.15
N THR A 127 -4.80 2.73 -11.59
CA THR A 127 -4.90 3.32 -12.94
C THR A 127 -4.71 2.31 -14.08
N ALA A 128 -4.08 1.16 -13.82
CA ALA A 128 -4.00 0.03 -14.75
C ALA A 128 -5.20 -0.95 -14.67
N GLY A 129 -6.19 -0.66 -13.82
CA GLY A 129 -7.46 -1.39 -13.75
C GLY A 129 -7.54 -2.46 -12.65
N TYR A 130 -6.60 -2.48 -11.70
CA TYR A 130 -6.63 -3.38 -10.53
C TYR A 130 -7.34 -2.76 -9.33
N ASP A 131 -7.95 -3.58 -8.49
CA ASP A 131 -8.68 -3.13 -7.31
C ASP A 131 -8.19 -3.85 -6.05
N PHE A 132 -8.15 -3.14 -4.93
CA PHE A 132 -7.65 -3.66 -3.67
C PHE A 132 -8.79 -4.05 -2.75
N TYR A 133 -8.63 -5.17 -2.06
CA TYR A 133 -9.63 -5.69 -1.15
C TYR A 133 -8.99 -6.08 0.18
N VAL A 134 -9.64 -5.72 1.28
CA VAL A 134 -9.32 -6.26 2.61
C VAL A 134 -9.90 -7.68 2.70
N PRO A 135 -9.18 -8.68 3.26
CA PRO A 135 -9.74 -10.01 3.47
C PRO A 135 -10.83 -10.00 4.57
N SER A 136 -11.78 -10.93 4.47
CA SER A 136 -12.85 -11.15 5.46
C SER A 136 -12.43 -11.97 6.68
N GLU A 137 -11.22 -12.54 6.66
CA GLU A 137 -10.59 -13.17 7.82
C GLU A 137 -9.06 -13.04 7.74
N ASP A 138 -8.38 -13.27 8.86
CA ASP A 138 -6.91 -13.28 8.86
C ASP A 138 -6.38 -14.38 7.94
N ILE A 139 -5.38 -14.04 7.13
CA ILE A 139 -4.65 -15.01 6.29
C ILE A 139 -3.25 -15.27 6.84
N ALA A 140 -2.67 -14.25 7.48
CA ALA A 140 -1.38 -14.31 8.11
C ALA A 140 -1.34 -13.32 9.27
N TYR A 141 -0.33 -13.48 10.11
CA TYR A 141 0.11 -12.52 11.10
C TYR A 141 1.51 -12.04 10.72
N HIS A 142 1.88 -10.84 11.17
CA HIS A 142 3.17 -10.25 10.91
C HIS A 142 3.94 -10.07 12.21
N TRP A 143 5.19 -10.51 12.24
CA TRP A 143 6.11 -10.21 13.34
C TRP A 143 6.67 -8.79 13.15
N TYR A 144 6.05 -7.79 13.80
CA TYR A 144 6.53 -6.41 13.74
C TYR A 144 7.70 -6.22 14.70
N GLU A 145 8.92 -6.29 14.17
CA GLU A 145 10.13 -6.04 14.96
C GLU A 145 10.45 -4.55 15.16
N LYS A 146 11.19 -4.26 16.23
CA LYS A 146 11.83 -2.94 16.38
C LYS A 146 12.86 -2.77 15.25
N ARG A 147 12.68 -1.73 14.44
CA ARG A 147 13.42 -1.47 13.19
C ARG A 147 14.84 -0.92 13.45
N LYS A 148 15.73 -1.74 14.00
CA LYS A 148 17.06 -1.32 14.47
C LYS A 148 18.06 -0.92 13.36
N VAL A 149 17.78 -1.15 12.08
CA VAL A 149 18.85 -1.07 11.04
C VAL A 149 18.55 -0.15 9.87
N VAL A 150 17.29 0.03 9.49
CA VAL A 150 16.92 0.86 8.33
C VAL A 150 17.28 2.33 8.59
N TRP A 151 16.96 2.82 9.79
CA TRP A 151 17.07 4.24 10.16
C TRP A 151 18.24 4.56 11.10
N GLU A 152 18.83 3.56 11.76
CA GLU A 152 19.87 3.81 12.76
C GLU A 152 21.28 3.86 12.16
N ARG A 153 21.50 3.23 10.99
CA ARG A 153 22.83 3.14 10.37
C ARG A 153 22.93 4.01 9.11
N ASP A 154 23.84 4.97 9.13
CA ASP A 154 24.19 5.85 8.00
C ASP A 154 22.99 6.61 7.40
N TRP A 155 22.00 6.94 8.23
CA TRP A 155 20.76 7.52 7.73
C TRP A 155 20.97 8.89 7.09
N SER A 156 21.89 9.71 7.59
CA SER A 156 22.21 10.99 6.95
C SER A 156 22.71 10.82 5.51
N GLN A 157 23.51 9.78 5.23
CA GLN A 157 23.98 9.45 3.88
C GLN A 157 22.86 8.84 3.03
N ARG A 158 22.09 7.89 3.58
CA ARG A 158 20.97 7.23 2.88
C ARG A 158 19.86 8.21 2.52
N TYR A 159 19.57 9.16 3.40
CA TYR A 159 18.56 10.20 3.19
C TYR A 159 18.88 11.03 1.96
N VAL A 160 20.15 11.41 1.75
CA VAL A 160 20.58 12.14 0.54
C VAL A 160 20.30 11.32 -0.73
N ILE A 161 20.57 10.00 -0.69
CA ILE A 161 20.30 9.09 -1.83
C ILE A 161 18.80 8.86 -2.02
N GLN A 162 18.01 8.88 -0.94
CA GLN A 162 16.55 8.75 -1.00
C GLN A 162 15.89 9.95 -1.72
N GLN A 163 16.48 11.15 -1.69
CA GLN A 163 15.87 12.34 -2.29
C GLN A 163 15.61 12.19 -3.81
N PRO A 164 16.60 11.78 -4.64
CA PRO A 164 16.34 11.39 -6.02
C PRO A 164 15.29 10.27 -6.17
N SER A 165 15.27 9.27 -5.27
CA SER A 165 14.25 8.20 -5.29
C SER A 165 12.83 8.75 -5.12
N LYS A 166 12.61 9.68 -4.18
CA LYS A 166 11.32 10.37 -3.98
C LYS A 166 10.91 11.12 -5.23
N ARG A 167 11.83 11.90 -5.81
CA ARG A 167 11.58 12.67 -7.05
C ARG A 167 11.28 11.78 -8.25
N ARG A 168 11.95 10.63 -8.39
CA ARG A 168 11.64 9.65 -9.43
C ARG A 168 10.20 9.17 -9.33
N ILE A 169 9.74 8.77 -8.14
CA ILE A 169 8.35 8.35 -7.93
C ILE A 169 7.40 9.49 -8.25
N ARG A 170 7.66 10.70 -7.75
CA ARG A 170 6.81 11.87 -8.01
C ARG A 170 6.70 12.15 -9.50
N TYR A 171 7.82 12.17 -10.22
CA TYR A 171 7.85 12.33 -11.68
C TYR A 171 7.02 11.26 -12.40
N ASN A 172 7.18 9.99 -12.03
CA ASN A 172 6.43 8.86 -12.61
C ASN A 172 4.91 8.94 -12.38
N LEU A 173 4.49 9.62 -11.30
CA LEU A 173 3.08 9.87 -10.98
C LEU A 173 2.56 11.20 -11.56
N GLY A 174 3.39 11.96 -12.29
CA GLY A 174 3.04 13.29 -12.81
C GLY A 174 2.97 14.37 -11.73
N LEU A 175 3.64 14.18 -10.59
CA LEU A 175 3.72 15.14 -9.49
C LEU A 175 4.93 16.07 -9.67
N PRO A 176 4.86 17.32 -9.16
CA PRO A 176 5.98 18.26 -9.26
C PRO A 176 7.18 17.77 -8.45
N VAL A 177 8.37 18.03 -8.98
CA VAL A 177 9.66 17.72 -8.35
C VAL A 177 10.46 19.00 -8.17
N THR A 178 11.23 19.11 -7.10
CA THR A 178 12.10 20.28 -6.89
C THR A 178 13.28 20.35 -7.87
N LYS A 179 13.67 19.20 -8.44
CA LYS A 179 14.81 19.06 -9.36
C LYS A 179 14.68 17.78 -10.21
N GLU A 180 15.33 17.74 -11.37
CA GLU A 180 15.38 16.55 -12.22
C GLU A 180 16.74 15.82 -12.12
N ASP A 181 17.11 15.35 -10.92
CA ASP A 181 18.39 14.67 -10.63
C ASP A 181 18.25 13.19 -10.23
N PHE A 182 17.25 12.52 -10.78
CA PHE A 182 16.97 11.12 -10.54
C PHE A 182 17.32 10.24 -11.74
N ASP A 183 17.52 8.94 -11.47
CA ASP A 183 17.75 7.93 -12.49
C ASP A 183 16.59 7.93 -13.50
N ARG A 184 16.89 7.93 -14.80
CA ARG A 184 15.90 7.91 -15.89
C ARG A 184 15.72 6.54 -16.55
N THR A 185 16.42 5.53 -16.07
CA THR A 185 16.34 4.16 -16.60
C THR A 185 14.90 3.66 -16.51
N ASP A 186 14.36 3.15 -17.63
CA ASP A 186 13.04 2.49 -17.68
C ASP A 186 11.85 3.31 -17.16
N LEU A 187 11.91 4.65 -17.12
CA LEU A 187 10.84 5.48 -16.52
C LEU A 187 9.44 5.15 -17.08
N ASP A 188 9.35 4.91 -18.39
CA ASP A 188 8.12 4.54 -19.09
C ASP A 188 7.43 3.31 -18.50
N LYS A 189 8.19 2.35 -17.97
CA LYS A 189 7.69 1.11 -17.34
C LYS A 189 7.10 1.34 -15.94
N PHE A 190 7.33 2.50 -15.35
CA PHE A 190 6.89 2.83 -13.99
C PHE A 190 5.91 4.00 -13.95
N THR A 191 5.28 4.31 -15.08
CA THR A 191 4.24 5.34 -15.17
C THR A 191 2.86 4.82 -14.72
N LEU A 192 1.89 5.73 -14.64
CA LEU A 192 0.48 5.41 -14.41
C LEU A 192 -0.11 4.57 -15.53
N GLY A 193 -1.12 3.75 -15.20
CA GLY A 193 -1.90 3.02 -16.19
C GLY A 193 -2.89 3.92 -16.94
N THR A 194 -3.55 3.33 -17.94
CA THR A 194 -4.42 4.05 -18.88
C THR A 194 -5.91 3.70 -18.73
N LYS A 195 -6.27 2.80 -17.81
CA LYS A 195 -7.65 2.38 -17.59
C LYS A 195 -8.43 3.40 -16.78
N ARG A 196 -7.80 4.01 -15.78
CA ARG A 196 -8.39 5.07 -14.96
C ARG A 196 -7.38 6.19 -14.77
N THR A 197 -7.86 7.42 -14.63
CA THR A 197 -7.02 8.61 -14.47
C THR A 197 -6.47 8.73 -13.04
N PHE A 198 -5.38 9.49 -12.88
CA PHE A 198 -4.86 9.80 -11.55
C PHE A 198 -5.81 10.68 -10.73
N GLU A 199 -6.62 11.52 -11.39
CA GLU A 199 -7.65 12.30 -10.72
C GLU A 199 -8.73 11.40 -10.10
N GLN A 200 -9.19 10.39 -10.85
CA GLN A 200 -10.11 9.37 -10.32
C GLN A 200 -9.48 8.61 -9.15
N TRP A 201 -8.17 8.32 -9.20
CA TRP A 201 -7.47 7.68 -8.09
C TRP A 201 -7.44 8.55 -6.83
N LYS A 202 -7.15 9.86 -6.95
CA LYS A 202 -7.19 10.79 -5.81
C LYS A 202 -8.59 10.84 -5.18
N ASN A 203 -9.64 10.88 -6.01
CA ASN A 203 -11.03 10.86 -5.53
C ASN A 203 -11.41 9.54 -4.87
N PHE A 204 -11.04 8.40 -5.46
CA PHE A 204 -11.32 7.08 -4.90
C PHE A 204 -10.56 6.84 -3.59
N SER A 205 -9.28 7.19 -3.54
CA SER A 205 -8.41 7.00 -2.37
C SER A 205 -8.60 8.04 -1.28
N GLY A 206 -9.16 9.21 -1.60
CA GLY A 206 -9.27 10.34 -0.68
C GLY A 206 -7.90 10.94 -0.30
N ILE A 207 -6.85 10.66 -1.08
CA ILE A 207 -5.47 11.10 -0.81
C ILE A 207 -5.10 12.19 -1.80
N ASP A 208 -4.74 13.36 -1.28
CA ASP A 208 -4.11 14.42 -2.06
C ASP A 208 -2.59 14.42 -1.83
N PRO A 209 -1.77 13.91 -2.77
CA PRO A 209 -0.31 13.88 -2.63
C PRO A 209 0.34 15.27 -2.68
N LEU A 210 -0.42 16.34 -2.95
CA LEU A 210 0.05 17.73 -2.96
C LEU A 210 -0.29 18.48 -1.66
N ALA A 211 -1.01 17.85 -0.74
CA ALA A 211 -1.34 18.49 0.51
C ALA A 211 -0.08 18.84 1.31
N LYS A 212 -0.17 19.87 2.16
CA LYS A 212 0.93 20.23 3.07
C LYS A 212 1.03 19.21 4.19
N PHE A 213 2.25 18.97 4.66
CA PHE A 213 2.48 18.27 5.91
C PHE A 213 1.74 18.95 7.08
N VAL A 214 1.11 18.14 7.93
CA VAL A 214 0.40 18.61 9.13
C VAL A 214 1.22 18.31 10.38
N ALA A 215 1.40 17.03 10.73
CA ALA A 215 2.20 16.58 11.87
C ALA A 215 2.63 15.12 11.69
N SER A 216 3.60 14.68 12.50
CA SER A 216 4.17 13.33 12.45
C SER A 216 3.21 12.22 12.89
N ASP A 217 2.20 12.58 13.68
CA ASP A 217 1.21 11.70 14.30
C ASP A 217 -0.21 11.94 13.77
N ALA A 218 -0.37 12.86 12.82
CA ALA A 218 -1.67 13.19 12.25
C ALA A 218 -2.19 12.08 11.30
N ILE A 219 -3.48 11.79 11.39
CA ILE A 219 -4.25 11.15 10.33
C ILE A 219 -4.77 12.27 9.43
N GLN A 220 -4.09 12.53 8.32
CA GLN A 220 -4.42 13.64 7.42
C GLN A 220 -5.49 13.25 6.40
N PHE A 221 -5.46 12.00 5.94
CA PHE A 221 -6.45 11.44 5.03
C PHE A 221 -7.10 10.23 5.69
N ASN A 222 -8.43 10.22 5.72
CA ASN A 222 -9.24 9.15 6.29
C ASN A 222 -10.29 8.70 5.27
N ASN A 223 -10.05 7.54 4.67
CA ASN A 223 -10.88 6.93 3.64
C ASN A 223 -11.58 5.66 4.15
N CYS A 224 -11.88 5.58 5.44
CA CYS A 224 -12.37 4.36 6.11
C CYS A 224 -13.86 4.04 5.88
N ARG A 225 -14.55 4.89 5.12
CA ARG A 225 -15.93 4.65 4.66
C ARG A 225 -16.01 3.43 3.74
N GLU A 226 -17.22 2.98 3.47
CA GLU A 226 -17.45 1.97 2.45
C GLU A 226 -17.16 2.56 1.06
N LEU A 227 -16.42 1.82 0.23
CA LEU A 227 -15.99 2.26 -1.09
C LEU A 227 -16.79 1.54 -2.15
N GLU A 228 -17.15 2.27 -3.20
CA GLU A 228 -17.84 1.74 -4.37
C GLU A 228 -16.86 1.45 -5.50
N TYR A 229 -17.17 0.42 -6.28
CA TYR A 229 -16.38 0.06 -7.45
C TYR A 229 -16.43 1.18 -8.51
N VAL A 230 -15.29 1.47 -9.14
CA VAL A 230 -15.18 2.48 -10.20
C VAL A 230 -14.85 1.77 -11.53
N PRO A 231 -15.82 1.63 -12.46
CA PRO A 231 -15.64 0.94 -13.73
C PRO A 231 -14.77 1.72 -14.73
N TYR A 232 -14.28 1.04 -15.78
CA TYR A 232 -13.48 1.60 -16.89
C TYR A 232 -13.62 0.81 -18.20
#